data_AF-A0A653NQY2-F1
#
_entry.id   AF-A0A653NQY2-F1
#
_cell.length_a   1.000
_cell.length_b   1.000
_cell.length_c   1.000
_cell.angle_alpha   90.00
_cell.angle_beta   90.00
_cell.angle_gamma   90.00
#
_symmetry.space_group_name_H-M   'P 1'
#
loop_
_entity.id
_entity.type
_entity.pdbx_description
1 polymer ?
#
loop_
_entity_poly.entity_id
_entity_poly.type
_entity_poly.pdbx_seq_one_letter_code
_entity_poly.pdbx_strand_id
1 'polypeptide(L)'
;MKKTILFSAMFLGSLVFAQKSPVVGGDRDVHGCIPSAGYTYSQLRNDCVKVFNQKIKLKEVNPEGSSTSMTAVIFSKNMKKAEIFIPHQSAKSIILDREGNGKIWKSGSHIKESYVLVPYKKKGYQIKKDDVVIYR
;
A
#
# COMPACT_ATOMS: atom_id res chain seq x y z
N MET A 1 -50.53 -57.03 4.34
CA MET A 1 -49.40 -57.43 3.46
C MET A 1 -49.63 -56.85 2.07
N LYS A 2 -48.78 -55.90 1.64
CA LYS A 2 -48.13 -55.83 0.31
C LYS A 2 -47.44 -54.46 0.20
N LYS A 3 -46.14 -54.53 -0.09
CA LYS A 3 -45.20 -53.43 -0.27
C LYS A 3 -45.15 -53.06 -1.75
N THR A 4 -44.97 -51.77 -2.04
CA THR A 4 -44.25 -51.27 -3.24
C THR A 4 -43.88 -49.81 -2.92
N ILE A 5 -42.66 -49.44 -2.53
CA ILE A 5 -41.34 -49.46 -3.20
C ILE A 5 -41.23 -48.48 -4.40
N LEU A 6 -40.53 -47.39 -4.09
CA LEU A 6 -39.47 -46.67 -4.82
C LEU A 6 -39.75 -45.78 -6.07
N PHE A 7 -39.42 -44.50 -5.86
CA PHE A 7 -38.44 -43.64 -6.56
C PHE A 7 -38.60 -43.21 -8.03
N SER A 8 -38.18 -41.94 -8.23
CA SER A 8 -37.72 -41.29 -9.47
C SER A 8 -38.84 -40.60 -10.29
N ALA A 9 -38.71 -39.36 -10.76
CA ALA A 9 -37.51 -38.72 -11.26
C ALA A 9 -37.41 -37.21 -10.95
N MET A 10 -36.19 -36.86 -10.56
CA MET A 10 -35.49 -35.57 -10.66
C MET A 10 -36.21 -34.45 -11.40
N PHE A 11 -36.59 -33.41 -10.65
CA PHE A 11 -36.55 -32.04 -11.17
C PHE A 11 -35.07 -31.75 -11.50
N LEU A 12 -34.70 -31.83 -12.78
CA LEU A 12 -33.46 -31.24 -13.29
C LEU A 12 -33.62 -29.72 -13.22
N GLY A 13 -33.54 -29.18 -12.00
CA GLY A 13 -33.26 -27.78 -11.78
C GLY A 13 -31.86 -27.53 -12.31
N SER A 14 -31.79 -26.99 -13.53
CA SER A 14 -30.58 -26.41 -14.09
C SER A 14 -30.18 -25.24 -13.19
N LEU A 15 -29.49 -25.53 -12.09
CA LEU A 15 -28.67 -24.55 -11.39
C LEU A 15 -27.52 -24.22 -12.33
N VAL A 16 -27.81 -23.35 -13.30
CA VAL A 16 -26.78 -22.59 -14.00
C VAL A 16 -26.16 -21.73 -12.91
N PHE A 17 -25.14 -22.27 -12.23
CA PHE A 17 -24.19 -21.47 -11.50
C PHE A 17 -23.56 -20.56 -12.53
N ALA A 18 -24.11 -19.36 -12.67
CA ALA A 18 -23.48 -18.26 -13.37
C ALA A 18 -22.17 -17.99 -12.62
N GLN A 19 -21.12 -18.68 -13.03
CA GLN A 19 -19.79 -18.52 -12.49
C GLN A 19 -19.31 -17.13 -12.93
N LYS A 20 -19.64 -16.12 -12.12
CA LYS A 20 -19.25 -14.73 -12.32
C LYS A 20 -17.73 -14.71 -12.28
N SER A 21 -17.11 -14.71 -13.46
CA SER A 21 -15.66 -14.56 -13.59
C SER A 21 -15.24 -13.34 -12.78
N PRO A 22 -14.20 -13.45 -11.92
CA PRO A 22 -13.71 -12.30 -11.18
C PRO A 22 -13.31 -11.22 -12.18
N VAL A 23 -13.89 -10.03 -12.06
CA VAL A 23 -13.57 -8.89 -12.91
C VAL A 23 -12.14 -8.46 -12.56
N VAL A 24 -11.20 -8.76 -13.44
CA VAL A 24 -9.80 -8.32 -13.32
C VAL A 24 -9.77 -6.79 -13.44
N GLY A 25 -9.15 -6.10 -12.49
CA GLY A 25 -9.09 -4.63 -12.44
C GLY A 25 -10.38 -3.96 -11.94
N GLY A 26 -11.32 -4.73 -11.37
CA GLY A 26 -12.51 -4.21 -10.70
C GLY A 26 -12.28 -3.83 -9.23
N ASP A 27 -11.11 -4.16 -8.66
CA ASP A 27 -10.76 -3.80 -7.30
C ASP A 27 -10.50 -2.30 -7.20
N ARG A 28 -11.31 -1.62 -6.37
CA ARG A 28 -11.12 -0.22 -6.03
C ARG A 28 -11.06 -0.08 -4.52
N ASP A 29 -10.11 0.68 -4.02
CA ASP A 29 -10.10 1.08 -2.61
C ASP A 29 -11.11 2.22 -2.35
N VAL A 30 -11.20 2.66 -1.10
CA VAL A 30 -12.11 3.74 -0.67
C VAL A 30 -11.85 5.08 -1.36
N HIS A 31 -10.68 5.24 -1.98
CA HIS A 31 -10.30 6.42 -2.76
C HIS A 31 -10.46 6.21 -4.27
N GLY A 32 -10.95 5.04 -4.70
CA GLY A 32 -11.10 4.69 -6.11
C GLY A 32 -9.80 4.26 -6.79
N CYS A 33 -8.69 4.12 -6.05
CA CYS A 33 -7.45 3.60 -6.60
C CYS A 33 -7.59 2.11 -6.88
N ILE A 34 -6.82 1.60 -7.86
CA ILE A 34 -6.81 0.18 -8.25
C ILE A 34 -5.51 -0.47 -7.75
N PRO A 35 -5.48 -1.09 -6.55
CA PRO A 35 -4.26 -1.64 -5.97
C PRO A 35 -3.65 -2.76 -6.81
N SER A 36 -4.46 -3.59 -7.47
CA SER A 36 -3.98 -4.65 -8.36
C SER A 36 -3.17 -4.11 -9.56
N ALA A 37 -3.45 -2.88 -9.99
CA ALA A 37 -2.70 -2.18 -11.03
C ALA A 37 -1.52 -1.35 -10.47
N GLY A 38 -1.24 -1.50 -9.17
CA GLY A 38 -0.14 -0.84 -8.46
C GLY A 38 -0.39 0.64 -8.12
N TYR A 39 -1.66 1.07 -8.11
CA TYR A 39 -2.03 2.41 -7.65
C TYR A 39 -2.25 2.43 -6.13
N THR A 40 -1.72 3.47 -5.50
CA THR A 40 -1.93 3.78 -4.09
C THR A 40 -2.35 5.23 -3.97
N TYR A 41 -3.32 5.53 -3.10
CA TYR A 41 -3.74 6.89 -2.85
C TYR A 41 -2.60 7.72 -2.21
N SER A 42 -2.33 8.89 -2.77
CA SER A 42 -1.42 9.88 -2.20
C SER A 42 -2.22 11.00 -1.56
N GLN A 43 -2.04 11.17 -0.25
CA GLN A 43 -2.69 12.23 0.52
C GLN A 43 -2.17 13.62 0.11
N LEU A 44 -0.89 13.76 -0.23
CA LEU A 44 -0.34 15.05 -0.65
C LEU A 44 -0.75 15.46 -2.07
N ARG A 45 -1.02 14.49 -2.94
CA ARG A 45 -1.48 14.76 -4.30
C ARG A 45 -2.99 14.75 -4.44
N ASN A 46 -3.71 14.15 -3.49
CA ASN A 46 -5.14 13.89 -3.59
C ASN A 46 -5.47 13.11 -4.88
N ASP A 47 -4.66 12.09 -5.17
CA ASP A 47 -4.72 11.32 -6.41
C ASP A 47 -4.07 9.93 -6.25
N CYS A 48 -4.43 8.99 -7.12
CA CYS A 48 -3.89 7.65 -7.18
C CYS A 48 -2.55 7.64 -7.90
N VAL A 49 -1.48 7.25 -7.20
CA VAL A 49 -0.12 7.23 -7.74
C VAL A 49 0.45 5.82 -7.83
N LYS A 50 1.29 5.58 -8.83
CA LYS A 50 2.13 4.38 -8.90
C LYS A 50 3.42 4.59 -8.12
N VAL A 51 3.57 3.91 -6.99
CA VAL A 51 4.73 4.05 -6.08
C VAL A 51 6.06 3.81 -6.83
N PHE A 52 6.12 2.80 -7.70
CA PHE A 52 7.31 2.45 -8.49
C PHE A 52 7.69 3.47 -9.59
N ASN A 53 6.78 4.37 -9.96
CA ASN A 53 7.01 5.44 -10.94
C ASN A 53 7.46 6.76 -10.30
N GLN A 54 7.56 6.83 -8.98
CA GLN A 54 7.96 8.07 -8.32
C GLN A 54 9.45 8.38 -8.51
N LYS A 55 9.79 9.66 -8.39
CA LYS A 55 11.17 10.16 -8.59
C LYS A 55 12.12 9.69 -7.49
N ILE A 56 11.66 9.73 -6.24
CA ILE A 56 12.44 9.32 -5.07
C ILE A 56 11.94 7.94 -4.68
N LYS A 57 12.81 6.95 -4.86
CA LYS A 57 12.55 5.54 -4.55
C LYS A 57 13.68 5.05 -3.68
N LEU A 58 13.35 4.42 -2.57
CA LEU A 58 14.30 3.91 -1.59
C LEU A 58 14.16 2.39 -1.50
N LYS A 59 15.29 1.70 -1.32
CA LYS A 59 15.33 0.24 -1.21
C LYS A 59 15.35 -0.15 0.25
N GLU A 60 14.68 -1.25 0.56
CA GLU A 60 14.72 -1.85 1.88
C GLU A 60 16.16 -2.24 2.25
N VAL A 61 16.54 -2.00 3.51
CA VAL A 61 17.92 -2.24 3.97
C VAL A 61 18.14 -3.69 4.38
N ASN A 62 17.17 -4.30 5.05
CA ASN A 62 17.26 -5.66 5.59
C ASN A 62 15.98 -6.45 5.26
N PRO A 63 15.80 -6.91 4.01
CA PRO A 63 14.63 -7.71 3.65
C PRO A 63 14.67 -9.06 4.37
N GLU A 64 13.54 -9.48 4.95
CA GLU A 64 13.40 -10.76 5.66
C GLU A 64 13.24 -11.97 4.71
N GLY A 65 13.27 -11.76 3.38
CA GLY A 65 13.10 -12.81 2.38
C GLY A 65 13.94 -12.60 1.12
N SER A 66 13.68 -13.42 0.09
CA SER A 66 14.41 -13.38 -1.18
C SER A 66 14.11 -12.15 -2.04
N SER A 67 13.06 -11.39 -1.71
CA SER A 67 12.64 -10.19 -2.44
C SER A 67 12.92 -8.93 -1.61
N THR A 68 13.52 -7.92 -2.25
CA THR A 68 13.69 -6.58 -1.65
C THR A 68 12.49 -5.70 -1.96
N SER A 69 11.86 -5.12 -0.94
CA SER A 69 10.80 -4.14 -1.15
C SER A 69 11.35 -2.74 -1.47
N MET A 70 10.48 -1.91 -2.03
CA MET A 70 10.78 -0.52 -2.40
C MET A 70 9.68 0.39 -1.87
N THR A 71 10.09 1.57 -1.41
CA THR A 71 9.19 2.66 -1.03
C THR A 71 9.43 3.89 -1.90
N ALA A 72 8.47 4.81 -1.92
CA ALA A 72 8.61 6.11 -2.54
C ALA A 72 8.48 7.24 -1.51
N VAL A 73 9.03 8.40 -1.88
CA VAL A 73 8.84 9.65 -1.16
C VAL A 73 8.24 10.70 -2.10
N ILE A 74 7.16 11.34 -1.68
CA ILE A 74 6.56 12.49 -2.36
C ILE A 74 6.66 13.70 -1.44
N PHE A 75 7.28 14.78 -1.90
CA PHE A 75 7.27 16.04 -1.17
C PHE A 75 6.10 16.92 -1.60
N SER A 76 5.54 17.64 -0.63
CA SER A 76 4.69 18.81 -0.89
C SER A 76 5.48 19.89 -1.63
N LYS A 77 4.79 20.75 -2.40
CA LYS A 77 5.43 21.82 -3.20
C LYS A 77 6.33 22.75 -2.38
N ASN A 78 5.97 23.02 -1.13
CA ASN A 78 6.73 23.88 -0.21
C ASN A 78 7.74 23.12 0.66
N MET A 79 7.92 21.82 0.42
CA MET A 79 8.79 20.92 1.19
C MET A 79 8.45 20.81 2.69
N LYS A 80 7.33 21.35 3.16
CA LYS A 80 6.94 21.28 4.60
C LYS A 80 6.43 19.90 5.01
N LYS A 81 5.94 19.13 4.05
CA LYS A 81 5.47 17.75 4.24
C LYS A 81 6.16 16.80 3.28
N ALA A 82 6.40 15.58 3.75
CA ALA A 82 6.84 14.45 2.97
C ALA A 82 5.88 13.27 3.20
N GLU A 83 5.40 12.64 2.13
CA GLU A 83 4.62 11.42 2.20
C GLU A 83 5.54 10.24 1.87
N ILE A 84 5.62 9.28 2.79
CA ILE A 84 6.35 8.02 2.62
C ILE A 84 5.35 6.88 2.44
N PHE A 85 5.65 5.92 1.56
CA PHE A 85 4.77 4.79 1.25
C PHE A 85 5.32 3.50 1.85
N ILE A 86 4.77 3.01 2.95
CA ILE A 86 5.34 1.82 3.59
C ILE A 86 4.57 0.57 3.15
N PRO A 87 5.18 -0.32 2.33
CA PRO A 87 4.52 -1.55 1.94
C PRO A 87 4.28 -2.44 3.17
N HIS A 88 3.26 -3.30 3.10
CA HIS A 88 2.90 -4.27 4.15
C HIS A 88 2.42 -3.68 5.50
N GLN A 89 2.20 -2.37 5.60
CA GLN A 89 1.51 -1.77 6.74
C GLN A 89 0.02 -1.54 6.46
N SER A 90 -0.76 -1.43 7.55
CA SER A 90 -2.19 -1.09 7.50
C SER A 90 -2.42 0.27 6.87
N ALA A 91 -1.60 1.26 7.25
CA ALA A 91 -1.51 2.54 6.56
C ALA A 91 -0.65 2.39 5.28
N LYS A 92 -1.23 2.71 4.12
CA LYS A 92 -0.53 2.62 2.82
C LYS A 92 0.48 3.76 2.60
N SER A 93 0.30 4.89 3.30
CA SER A 93 1.23 6.01 3.32
C SER A 93 1.16 6.77 4.64
N ILE A 94 2.22 7.51 4.96
CA ILE A 94 2.35 8.32 6.16
C ILE A 94 2.81 9.73 5.77
N ILE A 95 2.16 10.76 6.31
CA ILE A 95 2.61 12.15 6.19
C ILE A 95 3.58 12.47 7.34
N LEU A 96 4.74 12.99 6.95
CA LEU A 96 5.77 13.51 7.83
C LEU A 96 5.83 15.03 7.71
N ASP A 97 5.97 15.72 8.84
CA ASP A 97 6.10 17.17 8.90
C ASP A 97 7.58 17.57 9.06
N ARG A 98 7.97 18.64 8.37
CA ARG A 98 9.34 19.16 8.39
C ARG A 98 9.65 19.76 9.76
N GLU A 99 10.81 19.39 10.30
CA GLU A 99 11.30 19.94 11.55
C GLU A 99 12.12 21.22 11.30
N GLY A 100 11.54 22.36 11.70
CA GLY A 100 12.16 23.68 11.57
C GLY A 100 12.64 23.98 10.14
N ASN A 101 13.84 24.55 10.05
CA ASN A 101 14.48 24.87 8.77
C ASN A 101 15.40 23.75 8.24
N GLY A 102 15.57 22.67 8.99
CA GLY A 102 16.42 21.53 8.63
C GLY A 102 15.86 20.71 7.46
N LYS A 103 16.57 19.66 7.04
CA LYS A 103 16.06 18.69 6.04
C LYS A 103 15.60 17.40 6.71
N ILE A 104 14.85 17.51 7.79
CA ILE A 104 14.35 16.39 8.59
C ILE A 104 12.84 16.45 8.57
N TRP A 105 12.17 15.32 8.33
CA TRP A 105 10.72 15.21 8.44
C TRP A 105 10.38 14.07 9.41
N LYS A 106 9.41 14.32 10.31
CA LYS A 106 9.02 13.39 11.38
C LYS A 106 7.54 13.06 11.34
N SER A 107 7.17 11.86 11.76
CA SER A 107 5.77 11.50 12.01
C SER A 107 5.19 12.32 13.15
N GLY A 108 3.88 12.52 13.13
CA GLY A 108 3.16 13.13 14.25
C GLY A 108 3.07 12.19 15.46
N SER A 109 2.90 12.75 16.65
CA SER A 109 2.80 12.01 17.93
C SER A 109 1.59 11.06 18.02
N HIS A 110 0.63 11.17 17.11
CA HIS A 110 -0.53 10.28 17.02
C HIS A 110 -0.21 8.95 16.34
N ILE A 111 0.96 8.82 15.72
CA ILE A 111 1.45 7.57 15.13
C ILE A 111 2.30 6.87 16.18
N LYS A 112 2.01 5.60 16.45
CA LYS A 112 2.69 4.81 17.48
C LYS A 112 4.20 4.73 17.24
N GLU A 113 4.59 4.53 15.98
CA GLU A 113 6.00 4.43 15.60
C GLU A 113 6.57 5.77 15.12
N SER A 114 7.84 5.99 15.42
CA SER A 114 8.58 7.19 15.04
C SER A 114 9.19 7.00 13.66
N TYR A 115 8.65 7.68 12.66
CA TYR A 115 9.20 7.72 11.32
C TYR A 115 9.99 9.00 11.09
N VAL A 116 11.22 8.86 10.62
CA VAL A 116 12.09 10.01 10.32
C VAL A 116 12.67 9.87 8.92
N LEU A 117 12.40 10.84 8.07
CA LEU A 117 13.03 10.99 6.76
C LEU A 117 14.18 12.00 6.88
N VAL A 118 15.39 11.58 6.49
CA VAL A 118 16.59 12.44 6.51
C VAL A 118 17.38 12.29 5.22
N PRO A 119 18.25 13.27 4.85
CA PRO A 119 19.12 13.16 3.69
C PRO A 119 20.13 12.03 3.91
N TYR A 120 20.48 11.35 2.83
CA TYR A 120 21.44 10.26 2.83
C TYR A 120 22.37 10.38 1.62
N LYS A 121 23.69 10.41 1.86
CA LYS A 121 24.72 10.68 0.83
C LYS A 121 24.44 11.99 0.08
N LYS A 122 25.07 12.20 -1.09
CA LYS A 122 25.02 13.48 -1.83
C LYS A 122 23.63 13.85 -2.36
N LYS A 123 22.77 12.88 -2.70
CA LYS A 123 21.47 13.14 -3.36
C LYS A 123 20.32 12.19 -2.93
N GLY A 124 20.53 11.36 -1.91
CA GLY A 124 19.54 10.36 -1.47
C GLY A 124 18.81 10.78 -0.19
N TYR A 125 17.93 9.90 0.24
CA TYR A 125 17.24 9.98 1.53
C TYR A 125 17.26 8.61 2.20
N GLN A 126 17.04 8.57 3.49
CA GLN A 126 16.77 7.35 4.22
C GLN A 126 15.58 7.55 5.15
N ILE A 127 14.84 6.48 5.39
CA ILE A 127 13.74 6.43 6.34
C ILE A 127 14.19 5.59 7.53
N LYS A 128 14.02 6.15 8.72
CA LYS A 128 14.16 5.45 9.99
C LYS A 128 12.78 5.15 10.57
N LYS A 129 12.62 3.97 11.15
CA LYS A 129 11.52 3.59 12.03
C LYS A 129 12.12 3.29 13.40
N ASP A 130 11.72 4.04 14.42
CA ASP A 130 12.20 3.87 15.80
C ASP A 130 13.74 3.79 15.85
N ASP A 131 14.38 4.79 15.23
CA ASP A 131 15.83 4.95 15.04
C ASP A 131 16.56 3.90 14.17
N VAL A 132 15.87 2.86 13.72
CA VAL A 132 16.41 1.84 12.79
C VAL A 132 16.20 2.27 11.35
N VAL A 133 17.26 2.27 10.53
CA VAL A 133 17.14 2.57 9.09
C VAL A 133 16.46 1.40 8.37
N ILE A 134 15.28 1.66 7.82
CA ILE A 134 14.47 0.65 7.12
C ILE A 134 14.55 0.78 5.59
N TYR A 135 14.77 2.00 5.07
CA TYR A 135 14.93 2.24 3.62
C TYR A 135 16.01 3.28 3.33
N ARG A 136 16.78 3.13 2.23
CA ARG A 136 17.76 4.13 1.76
C ARG A 136 18.12 4.01 0.26
#